data_AF-A0AAN6RLX5-F1
#
_entry.id   AF-A0AAN6RLX5-F1
#
_cell.length_a   1.000
_cell.length_b   1.000
_cell.length_c   1.000
_cell.angle_alpha   90.00
_cell.angle_beta   90.00
_cell.angle_gamma   90.00
#
_symmetry.space_group_name_H-M   'P 1'
#
loop_
_entity.id
_entity.type
_entity.pdbx_description
1 polymer ?
#
loop_
_entity_poly.entity_id
_entity_poly.type
_entity_poly.pdbx_seq_one_letter_code
_entity_poly.pdbx_strand_id
1 'polypeptide(L)'
;MFNGHADALRSSPPEIFVTPPSPEVCSTIDMDQVSAPILIIPGHDPIITTLTSGQMIDLFPTVHIHFDHRYPAVALLPAASVSYKGLVYALRWREADISQGHGTKRNLTECIEIYQALAFLGNRQDSEVLQPLGNIILAEIEQGLIFEDVQGIWRLRHYPFTERFITSMLRELVDEYDDMSEEEISFHGRTSADAEIEKMAAEAAAIFEWLGKENELRERFKCVQERMRLSEVQAKRDRRKAVVLGVDSSQSQVPVILYPARHSHARRVQPRLVNTLE
;
A
#
# COMPACT_ATOMS: atom_id res chain seq x y z
N MET A 1 40.94 15.26 88.53
CA MET A 1 40.14 14.02 88.56
C MET A 1 39.22 14.03 87.35
N PHE A 2 39.16 12.88 86.68
CA PHE A 2 38.64 12.61 85.35
C PHE A 2 37.10 12.47 85.30
N ASN A 3 36.60 12.56 84.06
CA ASN A 3 35.33 12.03 83.50
C ASN A 3 34.05 12.86 83.73
N GLY A 4 33.15 13.02 82.76
CA GLY A 4 33.07 12.45 81.42
C GLY A 4 31.70 12.74 80.76
N HIS A 5 31.68 12.67 79.43
CA HIS A 5 30.58 12.36 78.47
C HIS A 5 29.19 13.01 78.65
N ALA A 6 28.69 13.80 77.70
CA ALA A 6 28.25 13.44 76.34
C ALA A 6 27.08 12.44 76.33
N ASP A 7 25.87 12.91 76.05
CA ASP A 7 25.23 12.73 74.73
C ASP A 7 23.70 12.91 74.83
N ALA A 8 23.19 13.71 73.89
CA ALA A 8 21.78 14.01 73.71
C ALA A 8 21.09 12.86 72.96
N LEU A 9 20.21 12.11 73.64
CA LEU A 9 19.32 11.16 73.01
C LEU A 9 18.09 11.90 72.44
N ARG A 10 18.14 12.20 71.14
CA ARG A 10 16.95 12.45 70.32
C ARG A 10 16.22 11.11 70.13
N SER A 11 15.05 10.95 70.74
CA SER A 11 14.14 9.84 70.42
C SER A 11 13.30 10.21 69.20
N SER A 12 13.68 9.69 68.04
CA SER A 12 12.81 9.67 66.85
C SER A 12 11.62 8.73 67.10
N PRO A 13 10.40 9.06 66.65
CA PRO A 13 9.29 8.11 66.68
C PRO A 13 9.59 6.92 65.75
N PRO A 14 9.09 5.70 66.04
CA PRO A 14 9.28 4.56 65.17
C PRO A 14 8.60 4.80 63.82
N GLU A 15 9.38 4.75 62.73
CA GLU A 15 8.85 4.64 61.38
C GLU A 15 8.09 3.32 61.27
N ILE A 16 6.76 3.39 61.30
CA ILE A 16 5.89 2.27 60.94
C ILE A 16 5.92 2.20 59.41
N PHE A 17 6.74 1.29 58.88
CA PHE A 17 6.66 0.89 57.48
C PHE A 17 5.37 0.09 57.29
N VAL A 18 4.31 0.77 56.84
CA VAL A 18 3.13 0.10 56.31
C VAL A 18 3.51 -0.36 54.90
N THR A 19 3.74 -1.67 54.74
CA THR A 19 3.83 -2.27 53.41
C THR A 19 2.49 -2.01 52.72
N PRO A 20 2.45 -1.37 51.53
CA PRO A 20 1.19 -1.26 50.79
C PRO A 20 0.66 -2.67 50.54
N PRO A 21 -0.66 -2.90 50.62
CA PRO A 21 -1.23 -4.20 50.26
C PRO A 21 -0.73 -4.57 48.87
N SER A 22 -0.23 -5.80 48.72
CA SER A 22 0.16 -6.35 47.43
C SER A 22 -0.95 -6.03 46.42
N PRO A 23 -0.63 -5.54 45.21
CA PRO A 23 -1.66 -5.25 44.22
C PRO A 23 -2.46 -6.53 44.06
N GLU A 24 -3.74 -6.47 44.45
CA GLU A 24 -4.67 -7.55 44.18
C GLU A 24 -4.59 -7.77 42.68
N VAL A 25 -4.21 -8.99 42.29
CA VAL A 25 -4.28 -9.43 40.90
C VAL A 25 -5.74 -9.26 40.52
N CYS A 26 -6.02 -8.18 39.81
CA CYS A 26 -7.33 -7.88 39.28
C CYS A 26 -7.75 -9.12 38.51
N SER A 27 -8.79 -9.74 39.04
CA SER A 27 -9.55 -10.85 38.48
C SER A 27 -9.47 -10.86 36.95
N THR A 28 -9.14 -12.03 36.41
CA THR A 28 -9.38 -12.42 35.02
C THR A 28 -10.59 -11.68 34.48
N ILE A 29 -10.33 -10.63 33.68
CA ILE A 29 -11.35 -10.03 32.85
C ILE A 29 -11.74 -11.16 31.91
N ASP A 30 -12.95 -11.65 32.11
CA ASP A 30 -13.63 -12.50 31.15
C ASP A 30 -13.68 -11.69 29.85
N MET A 31 -12.74 -11.96 28.93
CA MET A 31 -12.58 -11.22 27.67
C MET A 31 -13.75 -11.49 26.69
N ASP A 32 -14.79 -12.19 27.15
CA ASP A 32 -15.99 -12.54 26.38
C ASP A 32 -17.08 -11.46 26.39
N GLN A 33 -16.87 -10.29 27.01
CA GLN A 33 -17.56 -9.08 26.55
C GLN A 33 -16.89 -8.58 25.27
N VAL A 34 -17.21 -9.25 24.16
CA VAL A 34 -16.71 -8.94 22.81
C VAL A 34 -17.18 -7.55 22.41
N SER A 35 -16.44 -6.53 22.81
CA SER A 35 -16.59 -5.19 22.25
C SER A 35 -16.09 -5.26 20.81
N ALA A 36 -16.98 -4.98 19.86
CA ALA A 36 -16.65 -4.86 18.45
C ALA A 36 -15.41 -3.98 18.26
N PRO A 37 -14.35 -4.45 17.58
CA PRO A 37 -13.19 -3.63 17.30
C PRO A 37 -13.57 -2.35 16.53
N ILE A 38 -12.94 -1.24 16.89
CA ILE A 38 -13.13 0.08 16.31
C ILE A 38 -11.82 0.53 15.71
N LEU A 39 -11.81 0.85 14.41
CA LEU A 39 -10.66 1.44 13.73
C LEU A 39 -10.90 2.93 13.51
N ILE A 40 -9.95 3.75 13.93
CA ILE A 40 -10.03 5.21 13.80
C ILE A 40 -8.89 5.67 12.90
N ILE A 41 -9.24 6.34 11.80
CA ILE A 41 -8.32 7.07 10.94
C ILE A 41 -8.61 8.56 11.15
N PRO A 42 -7.63 9.39 11.56
CA PRO A 42 -7.85 10.81 11.77
C PRO A 42 -8.45 11.49 10.53
N GLY A 43 -9.54 12.24 10.73
CA GLY A 43 -10.27 12.94 9.66
C GLY A 43 -11.39 12.14 9.01
N HIS A 44 -11.64 10.90 9.44
CA HIS A 44 -12.73 10.05 8.98
C HIS A 44 -13.61 9.56 10.13
N ASP A 45 -14.80 9.06 9.79
CA ASP A 45 -15.69 8.42 10.75
C ASP A 45 -15.07 7.11 11.28
N PRO A 46 -15.31 6.74 12.56
CA PRO A 46 -14.85 5.46 13.09
C PRO A 46 -15.46 4.28 12.34
N ILE A 47 -14.62 3.28 12.03
CA ILE A 47 -15.05 2.04 11.39
C ILE A 47 -15.28 0.99 12.47
N ILE A 48 -16.50 0.49 12.57
CA ILE A 48 -16.88 -0.58 13.49
C ILE A 48 -17.04 -1.87 12.69
N THR A 49 -16.46 -2.96 13.17
CA THR A 49 -16.51 -4.27 12.49
C THR A 49 -17.06 -5.35 13.41
N THR A 50 -17.70 -6.37 12.83
CA THR A 50 -18.15 -7.56 13.55
C THR A 50 -17.06 -8.64 13.66
N LEU A 51 -15.89 -8.42 13.07
CA LEU A 51 -14.77 -9.35 13.14
C LEU A 51 -14.20 -9.44 14.56
N THR A 52 -13.82 -10.64 14.98
CA THR A 52 -13.10 -10.84 16.25
C THR A 52 -11.66 -10.33 16.14
N SER A 53 -11.01 -10.07 17.27
CA SER A 53 -9.60 -9.65 17.27
C SER A 53 -8.68 -10.66 16.57
N GLY A 54 -8.96 -11.96 16.67
CA GLY A 54 -8.23 -13.01 15.93
C GLY A 54 -8.42 -12.87 14.42
N GLN A 55 -9.67 -12.74 13.97
CA GLN A 55 -9.98 -12.53 12.55
C GLN A 55 -9.38 -11.23 11.99
N MET A 56 -9.32 -10.19 12.81
CA MET A 56 -8.67 -8.93 12.49
C MET A 56 -7.16 -9.10 12.31
N ILE A 57 -6.50 -9.86 13.18
CA ILE A 57 -5.07 -10.16 13.05
C ILE A 57 -4.81 -11.02 11.81
N ASP A 58 -5.67 -11.99 11.51
CA ASP A 58 -5.55 -12.80 10.31
C ASP A 58 -5.67 -11.97 9.02
N LEU A 59 -6.63 -11.04 8.98
CA LEU A 59 -6.85 -10.15 7.84
C LEU A 59 -5.76 -9.05 7.75
N PHE A 60 -5.32 -8.55 8.89
CA PHE A 60 -4.40 -7.43 9.04
C PHE A 60 -3.27 -7.77 10.02
N PRO A 61 -2.23 -8.50 9.57
CA PRO A 61 -1.19 -9.03 10.45
C PRO A 61 -0.54 -8.01 11.40
N THR A 62 -0.41 -6.75 10.97
CA THR A 62 0.20 -5.69 11.80
C THR A 62 -0.81 -4.78 12.49
N VAL A 63 -2.12 -5.00 12.39
CA VAL A 63 -3.12 -4.10 13.03
C VAL A 63 -2.92 -4.01 14.54
N HIS A 64 -2.40 -5.07 15.15
CA HIS A 64 -2.22 -5.16 16.59
C HIS A 64 -1.27 -4.08 17.16
N ILE A 65 -0.33 -3.57 16.35
CA ILE A 65 0.59 -2.51 16.78
C ILE A 65 -0.10 -1.16 16.94
N HIS A 66 -1.32 -1.02 16.40
CA HIS A 66 -2.11 0.19 16.40
C HIS A 66 -3.18 0.21 17.50
N PHE A 67 -3.39 -0.88 18.25
CA PHE A 67 -4.33 -0.87 19.36
C PHE A 67 -3.85 -0.01 20.52
N ASP A 68 -4.77 0.77 21.09
CA ASP A 68 -4.50 1.50 22.32
C ASP A 68 -4.43 0.53 23.52
N HIS A 69 -3.34 0.58 24.27
CA HIS A 69 -3.13 -0.22 25.47
C HIS A 69 -4.20 -0.02 26.55
N ARG A 70 -4.87 1.14 26.58
CA ARG A 70 -5.97 1.45 27.52
C ARG A 70 -7.31 0.97 27.01
N TYR A 71 -7.44 0.87 25.69
CA TYR A 71 -8.67 0.50 24.99
C TYR A 71 -8.34 -0.54 23.92
N PRO A 72 -8.18 -1.82 24.29
CA PRO A 72 -7.68 -2.86 23.37
C PRO A 72 -8.64 -3.17 22.20
N ALA A 73 -9.86 -2.64 22.24
CA ALA A 73 -10.81 -2.70 21.12
C ALA A 73 -10.63 -1.55 20.11
N VAL A 74 -9.83 -0.53 20.43
CA VAL A 74 -9.68 0.68 19.60
C VAL A 74 -8.31 0.71 18.95
N ALA A 75 -8.26 0.63 17.62
CA ALA A 75 -7.06 0.79 16.81
C ALA A 75 -6.97 2.20 16.24
N LEU A 76 -5.86 2.90 16.50
CA LEU A 76 -5.56 4.23 15.98
C LEU A 76 -4.58 4.13 14.81
N LEU A 77 -5.09 4.31 13.60
CA LEU A 77 -4.30 4.22 12.37
C LEU A 77 -3.69 5.58 11.99
N PRO A 78 -2.50 5.60 11.38
CA PRO A 78 -1.87 6.84 10.94
C PRO A 78 -2.69 7.49 9.81
N ALA A 79 -2.83 8.82 9.87
CA ALA A 79 -3.52 9.60 8.85
C ALA A 79 -2.83 9.46 7.49
N ALA A 80 -3.62 9.52 6.41
CA ALA A 80 -3.17 9.53 5.01
C ALA A 80 -2.26 8.36 4.58
N SER A 81 -2.14 7.30 5.38
CA SER A 81 -1.28 6.16 5.07
C SER A 81 -2.06 4.96 4.52
N VAL A 82 -3.36 4.93 4.77
CA VAL A 82 -4.29 3.87 4.38
C VAL A 82 -5.54 4.50 3.74
N SER A 83 -6.06 3.88 2.68
CA SER A 83 -7.37 4.28 2.13
C SER A 83 -8.48 3.89 3.12
N TYR A 84 -9.23 4.89 3.58
CA TYR A 84 -10.43 4.67 4.40
C TYR A 84 -11.42 3.73 3.70
N LYS A 85 -11.69 3.98 2.41
CA LYS A 85 -12.59 3.15 1.61
C LYS A 85 -12.04 1.74 1.44
N GLY A 86 -10.76 1.61 1.11
CA GLY A 86 -10.08 0.32 1.01
C GLY A 86 -10.20 -0.52 2.27
N LEU A 87 -10.03 0.10 3.44
CA LEU A 87 -10.18 -0.57 4.73
C LEU A 87 -11.62 -1.02 5.00
N VAL A 88 -12.61 -0.14 4.77
CA VAL A 88 -14.03 -0.49 4.89
C VAL A 88 -14.40 -1.63 3.95
N TYR A 89 -13.92 -1.62 2.71
CA TYR A 89 -14.20 -2.68 1.75
C TYR A 89 -13.50 -3.98 2.09
N ALA A 90 -12.27 -3.95 2.58
CA ALA A 90 -11.55 -5.14 3.04
C ALA A 90 -12.27 -5.82 4.23
N LEU A 91 -12.77 -5.02 5.18
CA LEU A 91 -13.55 -5.53 6.31
C LEU A 91 -14.87 -6.16 5.84
N ARG A 92 -15.66 -5.42 5.04
CA ARG A 92 -16.92 -5.94 4.48
C ARG A 92 -16.72 -7.18 3.63
N TRP A 93 -15.61 -7.25 2.89
CA TRP A 93 -15.24 -8.44 2.14
C TRP A 93 -15.10 -9.65 3.05
N ARG A 94 -14.35 -9.51 4.14
CA ARG A 94 -14.12 -10.58 5.10
C ARG A 94 -15.38 -10.97 5.85
N GLU A 95 -16.20 -10.00 6.24
CA GLU A 95 -17.49 -10.25 6.90
C GLU A 95 -18.47 -10.98 5.97
N ALA A 96 -18.50 -10.64 4.68
CA ALA A 96 -19.31 -11.33 3.69
C ALA A 96 -18.83 -12.76 3.43
N ASP A 97 -17.52 -12.96 3.31
CA ASP A 97 -16.88 -14.28 3.13
C ASP A 97 -17.24 -15.25 4.28
N ILE A 98 -17.27 -14.74 5.52
CA ILE A 98 -17.70 -15.49 6.71
C ILE A 98 -19.21 -15.79 6.67
N SER A 99 -20.02 -14.83 6.21
CA SER A 99 -21.47 -14.90 6.33
C SER A 99 -22.10 -15.79 5.26
N GLN A 100 -21.86 -15.52 3.98
CA GLN A 100 -22.40 -16.25 2.83
C GLN A 100 -21.54 -15.90 1.60
N GLY A 101 -20.76 -16.84 1.07
CA GLY A 101 -19.70 -16.67 0.05
C GLY A 101 -20.12 -16.14 -1.33
N HIS A 102 -20.84 -15.03 -1.36
CA HIS A 102 -21.19 -14.29 -2.57
C HIS A 102 -20.07 -13.31 -2.92
N GLY A 103 -19.43 -13.54 -4.07
CA GLY A 103 -18.47 -12.60 -4.62
C GLY A 103 -19.12 -11.23 -4.84
N THR A 104 -18.57 -10.19 -4.20
CA THR A 104 -18.99 -8.81 -4.46
C THR A 104 -18.34 -8.37 -5.76
N LYS A 105 -19.12 -7.94 -6.77
CA LYS A 105 -18.57 -7.26 -7.94
C LYS A 105 -17.98 -5.93 -7.47
N ARG A 106 -16.69 -5.72 -7.74
CA ARG A 106 -15.95 -4.50 -7.39
C ARG A 106 -15.36 -3.90 -8.66
N ASN A 107 -15.19 -2.58 -8.67
CA ASN A 107 -14.46 -1.91 -9.74
C ASN A 107 -12.95 -1.95 -9.47
N LEU A 108 -12.15 -1.67 -10.51
CA LEU A 108 -10.69 -1.71 -10.46
C LEU A 108 -10.12 -0.81 -9.36
N THR A 109 -10.66 0.41 -9.21
CA THR A 109 -10.23 1.36 -8.19
C THR A 109 -10.42 0.80 -6.77
N GLU A 110 -11.58 0.21 -6.49
CA GLU A 110 -11.88 -0.44 -5.20
C GLU A 110 -10.94 -1.61 -4.91
N CYS A 111 -10.62 -2.43 -5.93
CA CYS A 111 -9.66 -3.52 -5.80
C CYS A 111 -8.28 -3.01 -5.39
N ILE A 112 -7.81 -1.91 -5.99
CA ILE A 112 -6.52 -1.30 -5.64
C ILE A 112 -6.57 -0.69 -4.24
N GLU A 113 -7.66 -0.03 -3.85
CA GLU A 113 -7.81 0.49 -2.48
C GLU A 113 -7.76 -0.62 -1.43
N ILE A 114 -8.42 -1.76 -1.68
CA ILE A 114 -8.37 -2.95 -0.80
C ILE A 114 -6.95 -3.50 -0.74
N TYR A 115 -6.30 -3.68 -1.89
CA TYR A 115 -4.92 -4.16 -1.95
C TYR A 115 -4.00 -3.26 -1.14
N GLN A 116 -4.13 -1.94 -1.31
CA GLN A 116 -3.35 -0.93 -0.61
C GLN A 116 -3.53 -1.03 0.91
N ALA A 117 -4.77 -1.13 1.40
CA ALA A 117 -5.07 -1.25 2.82
C ALA A 117 -4.50 -2.55 3.43
N LEU A 118 -4.69 -3.67 2.74
CA LEU A 118 -4.18 -4.97 3.18
C LEU A 118 -2.65 -4.98 3.23
N ALA A 119 -1.98 -4.47 2.20
CA ALA A 119 -0.52 -4.37 2.14
C ALA A 119 0.03 -3.46 3.23
N PHE A 120 -0.61 -2.30 3.44
CA PHE A 120 -0.24 -1.37 4.51
C PHE A 120 -0.30 -2.02 5.89
N LEU A 121 -1.34 -2.83 6.14
CA LEU A 121 -1.54 -3.54 7.40
C LEU A 121 -0.85 -4.92 7.45
N GLY A 122 0.24 -5.07 6.70
CA GLY A 122 1.22 -6.13 6.91
C GLY A 122 1.00 -7.39 6.08
N ASN A 123 0.03 -7.41 5.16
CA ASN A 123 -0.04 -8.49 4.19
C ASN A 123 1.15 -8.40 3.23
N ARG A 124 1.79 -9.53 2.98
CA ARG A 124 2.93 -9.62 2.06
C ARG A 124 2.43 -9.82 0.63
N GLN A 125 3.21 -9.37 -0.36
CA GLN A 125 2.87 -9.52 -1.78
C GLN A 125 2.76 -10.98 -2.23
N ASP A 126 3.42 -11.89 -1.52
CA ASP A 126 3.40 -13.34 -1.71
C ASP A 126 2.33 -14.04 -0.85
N SER A 127 1.43 -13.29 -0.17
CA SER A 127 0.35 -13.89 0.60
C SER A 127 -0.75 -14.44 -0.29
N GLU A 128 -1.44 -15.47 0.20
CA GLU A 128 -2.60 -16.10 -0.46
C GLU A 128 -3.75 -15.10 -0.73
N VAL A 129 -3.77 -13.97 -0.04
CA VAL A 129 -4.76 -12.91 -0.20
C VAL A 129 -4.31 -11.87 -1.23
N LEU A 130 -3.10 -11.32 -1.08
CA LEU A 130 -2.65 -10.21 -1.93
C LEU A 130 -2.21 -10.66 -3.31
N GLN A 131 -1.61 -11.85 -3.44
CA GLN A 131 -1.11 -12.30 -4.73
C GLN A 131 -2.24 -12.46 -5.76
N PRO A 132 -3.36 -13.16 -5.46
CA PRO A 132 -4.46 -13.27 -6.42
C PRO A 132 -5.11 -11.92 -6.72
N LEU A 133 -5.32 -11.08 -5.69
CA LEU A 133 -5.90 -9.74 -5.88
C LEU A 133 -5.02 -8.86 -6.78
N GLY A 134 -3.71 -8.87 -6.55
CA GLY A 134 -2.75 -8.14 -7.38
C GLY A 134 -2.73 -8.63 -8.83
N ASN A 135 -2.89 -9.93 -9.06
CA ASN A 135 -2.97 -10.49 -10.41
C ASN A 135 -4.27 -10.10 -11.12
N ILE A 136 -5.40 -10.07 -10.42
CA ILE A 136 -6.69 -9.62 -10.97
C ILE A 136 -6.59 -8.15 -11.41
N ILE A 137 -6.05 -7.29 -10.53
CA ILE A 137 -5.86 -5.86 -10.83
C ILE A 137 -5.01 -5.66 -12.09
N LEU A 138 -3.93 -6.42 -12.22
CA LEU A 138 -3.06 -6.30 -13.39
C LEU A 138 -3.72 -6.82 -14.67
N ALA A 139 -4.42 -7.95 -14.58
CA ALA A 139 -5.16 -8.50 -15.70
C ALA A 139 -6.28 -7.55 -16.18
N GLU A 140 -6.89 -6.80 -15.27
CA GLU A 140 -7.86 -5.74 -15.63
C GLU A 140 -7.17 -4.55 -16.30
N ILE A 141 -6.00 -4.11 -15.81
CA ILE A 141 -5.22 -3.04 -16.45
C ILE A 141 -4.80 -3.44 -17.87
N GLU A 142 -4.32 -4.67 -18.06
CA GLU A 142 -3.89 -5.22 -19.35
C GLU A 142 -5.05 -5.41 -20.36
N GLN A 143 -6.30 -5.38 -19.92
CA GLN A 143 -7.48 -5.46 -20.80
C GLN A 143 -7.85 -4.10 -21.42
N GLY A 144 -7.15 -3.04 -21.04
CA GLY A 144 -7.44 -1.66 -21.44
C GLY A 144 -8.13 -0.88 -20.32
N LEU A 145 -7.87 0.42 -20.29
CA LEU A 145 -8.33 1.32 -19.24
C LEU A 145 -9.29 2.36 -19.81
N ILE A 146 -10.41 2.54 -19.13
CA ILE A 146 -11.28 3.70 -19.38
C ILE A 146 -10.79 4.92 -18.60
N PHE A 147 -11.25 6.11 -19.00
CA PHE A 147 -10.83 7.37 -18.37
C PHE A 147 -11.06 7.40 -16.85
N GLU A 148 -12.19 6.87 -16.39
CA GLU A 148 -12.53 6.78 -14.96
C GLU A 148 -11.51 5.95 -14.18
N ASP A 149 -11.03 4.84 -14.77
CA ASP A 149 -10.04 3.97 -14.13
C ASP A 149 -8.70 4.66 -14.04
N VAL A 150 -8.25 5.33 -15.12
CA VAL A 150 -6.99 6.11 -15.10
C VAL A 150 -7.04 7.17 -14.01
N GLN A 151 -8.14 7.92 -13.90
CA GLN A 151 -8.32 8.91 -12.85
C GLN A 151 -8.35 8.27 -11.46
N GLY A 152 -9.05 7.16 -11.30
CA GLY A 152 -9.16 6.41 -10.06
C GLY A 152 -7.80 5.96 -9.56
N ILE A 153 -7.04 5.26 -10.40
CA ILE A 153 -5.67 4.79 -10.11
C ILE A 153 -4.76 5.98 -9.80
N TRP A 154 -4.81 7.06 -10.58
CA TRP A 154 -3.95 8.22 -10.38
C TRP A 154 -4.22 8.97 -9.06
N ARG A 155 -5.46 8.98 -8.57
CA ARG A 155 -5.80 9.55 -7.24
C ARG A 155 -5.12 8.77 -6.12
N LEU A 156 -4.83 7.49 -6.31
CA LEU A 156 -4.18 6.63 -5.32
C LEU A 156 -2.65 6.73 -5.30
N ARG A 157 -2.06 7.62 -6.10
CA ARG A 157 -0.60 7.75 -6.25
C ARG A 157 0.19 8.15 -5.01
N HIS A 158 -0.50 8.74 -4.05
CA HIS A 158 0.11 9.20 -2.80
C HIS A 158 0.14 8.09 -1.75
N TYR A 159 -0.62 7.01 -1.95
CA TYR A 159 -0.62 5.88 -1.04
C TYR A 159 0.57 4.94 -1.31
N PRO A 160 1.17 4.35 -0.27
CA PRO A 160 2.22 3.36 -0.45
C PRO A 160 1.64 2.09 -1.08
N PHE A 161 2.50 1.30 -1.74
CA PHE A 161 2.17 0.01 -2.36
C PHE A 161 1.28 0.06 -3.60
N THR A 162 0.98 1.24 -4.13
CA THR A 162 0.25 1.42 -5.39
C THR A 162 1.17 1.63 -6.60
N GLU A 163 2.47 1.74 -6.38
CA GLU A 163 3.47 2.15 -7.40
C GLU A 163 3.52 1.17 -8.58
N ARG A 164 3.32 -0.13 -8.31
CA ARG A 164 3.26 -1.17 -9.34
C ARG A 164 2.10 -0.93 -10.30
N PHE A 165 0.91 -0.64 -9.78
CA PHE A 165 -0.29 -0.45 -10.59
C PHE A 165 -0.23 0.85 -11.38
N ILE A 166 0.32 1.91 -10.79
CA ILE A 166 0.55 3.18 -11.50
C ILE A 166 1.56 2.99 -12.63
N THR A 167 2.60 2.19 -12.39
CA THR A 167 3.59 1.89 -13.43
C THR A 167 2.99 1.07 -14.56
N SER A 168 2.12 0.10 -14.24
CA SER A 168 1.39 -0.67 -15.26
C SER A 168 0.42 0.23 -16.04
N MET A 169 -0.41 1.02 -15.37
CA MET A 169 -1.29 2.01 -15.99
C MET A 169 -0.53 2.92 -16.96
N LEU A 170 0.61 3.49 -16.52
CA LEU A 170 1.42 4.35 -17.38
C LEU A 170 2.04 3.63 -18.58
N ARG A 171 2.31 2.32 -18.47
CA ARG A 171 2.83 1.53 -19.58
C ARG A 171 1.74 1.32 -20.63
N GLU A 172 0.56 0.87 -20.22
CA GLU A 172 -0.57 0.69 -21.14
C GLU A 172 -0.89 1.98 -21.90
N LEU A 173 -0.89 3.12 -21.20
CA LEU A 173 -1.11 4.42 -21.85
C LEU A 173 -0.01 4.82 -22.85
N VAL A 174 1.23 4.39 -22.64
CA VAL A 174 2.33 4.65 -23.59
C VAL A 174 2.17 3.77 -24.82
N ASP A 175 1.86 2.49 -24.62
CA ASP A 175 1.63 1.54 -25.71
C ASP A 175 0.45 2.00 -26.59
N GLU A 176 -0.67 2.40 -25.98
CA GLU A 176 -1.83 2.94 -26.70
C GLU A 176 -1.52 4.25 -27.45
N TYR A 177 -0.68 5.12 -26.88
CA TYR A 177 -0.25 6.35 -27.56
C TYR A 177 0.60 6.08 -28.80
N ASP A 178 1.54 5.15 -28.71
CA ASP A 178 2.42 4.81 -29.82
C ASP A 178 1.59 4.19 -30.97
N ASP A 179 0.62 3.32 -30.66
CA ASP A 179 -0.32 2.74 -31.64
C ASP A 179 -1.17 3.82 -32.35
N MET A 180 -1.75 4.77 -31.60
CA MET A 180 -2.49 5.89 -32.19
C MET A 180 -1.64 6.74 -33.15
N SER A 181 -0.37 6.95 -32.82
CA SER A 181 0.55 7.75 -33.64
C SER A 181 0.91 7.07 -34.97
N GLU A 182 0.95 5.73 -34.99
CA GLU A 182 1.18 4.95 -36.20
C GLU A 182 -0.10 4.85 -37.06
N GLU A 183 -1.26 4.71 -36.42
CA GLU A 183 -2.55 4.58 -37.11
C GLU A 183 -3.04 5.90 -37.72
N GLU A 184 -2.84 7.06 -37.08
CA GLU A 184 -3.19 8.37 -37.67
C GLU A 184 -2.56 8.59 -39.06
N ILE A 185 -1.38 8.01 -39.29
CA ILE A 185 -0.67 8.06 -40.58
C ILE A 185 -1.36 7.20 -41.66
N SER A 186 -2.11 6.16 -41.26
CA SER A 186 -2.81 5.24 -42.18
C SER A 186 -4.32 5.50 -42.32
N PHE A 187 -4.95 6.14 -41.33
CA PHE A 187 -6.40 6.11 -41.13
C PHE A 187 -7.17 7.32 -41.73
N HIS A 188 -6.49 8.38 -42.15
CA HIS A 188 -7.10 9.57 -42.77
C HIS A 188 -7.92 9.29 -44.06
N GLY A 189 -7.96 8.04 -44.54
CA GLY A 189 -8.77 7.63 -45.71
C GLY A 189 -10.04 6.84 -45.42
N ARG A 190 -10.36 6.43 -44.18
CA ARG A 190 -11.45 5.45 -43.92
C ARG A 190 -12.43 5.76 -42.76
N THR A 191 -12.20 6.80 -41.96
CA THR A 191 -12.85 7.00 -40.65
C THR A 191 -14.34 7.37 -40.64
N SER A 192 -15.01 7.57 -41.77
CA SER A 192 -16.37 8.14 -41.77
C SER A 192 -17.52 7.15 -41.54
N ALA A 193 -17.26 5.89 -41.13
CA ALA A 193 -18.29 4.84 -41.19
C ALA A 193 -18.55 4.06 -39.89
N ASP A 194 -17.73 4.18 -38.84
CA ASP A 194 -17.87 3.32 -37.66
C ASP A 194 -17.95 4.11 -36.34
N ALA A 195 -19.15 4.18 -35.78
CA ALA A 195 -19.45 4.97 -34.58
C ALA A 195 -18.76 4.41 -33.31
N GLU A 196 -18.44 3.11 -33.28
CA GLU A 196 -17.70 2.50 -32.16
C GLU A 196 -16.23 2.94 -32.16
N ILE A 197 -15.60 3.02 -33.33
CA ILE A 197 -14.22 3.49 -33.48
C ILE A 197 -14.11 4.97 -33.09
N GLU A 198 -15.07 5.79 -33.53
CA GLU A 198 -15.12 7.21 -33.16
C GLU A 198 -15.27 7.41 -31.65
N LYS A 199 -16.10 6.58 -31.00
CA LYS A 199 -16.27 6.61 -29.55
C LYS A 199 -14.98 6.23 -28.81
N MET A 200 -14.31 5.15 -29.22
CA MET A 200 -13.03 4.73 -28.61
C MET A 200 -11.95 5.80 -28.79
N ALA A 201 -11.84 6.38 -29.98
CA ALA A 201 -10.88 7.47 -30.25
C ALA A 201 -11.17 8.72 -29.41
N ALA A 202 -12.45 9.06 -29.19
CA ALA A 202 -12.82 10.18 -28.33
C ALA A 202 -12.48 9.93 -26.85
N GLU A 203 -12.65 8.71 -26.35
CA GLU A 203 -12.28 8.31 -24.99
C GLU A 203 -10.76 8.39 -24.79
N ALA A 204 -9.97 7.86 -25.73
CA ALA A 204 -8.51 7.96 -25.72
C ALA A 204 -8.05 9.43 -25.76
N ALA A 205 -8.63 10.25 -26.65
CA ALA A 205 -8.32 11.68 -26.73
C ALA A 205 -8.59 12.41 -25.41
N ALA A 206 -9.65 12.08 -24.69
CA ALA A 206 -9.96 12.66 -23.39
C ALA A 206 -8.89 12.32 -22.32
N ILE A 207 -8.37 11.08 -22.33
CA ILE A 207 -7.26 10.67 -21.45
C ILE A 207 -6.02 11.54 -21.72
N PHE A 208 -5.63 11.71 -22.99
CA PHE A 208 -4.44 12.48 -23.36
C PHE A 208 -4.60 13.99 -23.13
N GLU A 209 -5.80 14.54 -23.34
CA GLU A 209 -6.08 15.94 -23.01
C GLU A 209 -5.91 16.18 -21.50
N TRP A 210 -6.40 15.26 -20.67
CA TRP A 210 -6.25 15.33 -19.22
C TRP A 210 -4.80 15.14 -18.78
N LEU A 211 -4.06 14.19 -19.38
CA LEU A 211 -2.62 14.01 -19.19
C LEU A 211 -1.84 15.32 -19.44
N GLY A 212 -2.25 16.09 -20.45
CA GLY A 212 -1.64 17.38 -20.76
C GLY A 212 -1.77 18.42 -19.63
N LYS A 213 -2.84 18.34 -18.83
CA LYS A 213 -3.17 19.26 -17.72
C LYS A 213 -2.49 18.87 -16.41
N GLU A 214 -2.26 17.58 -16.17
CA GLU A 214 -1.65 17.07 -14.92
C GLU A 214 -0.11 16.97 -15.05
N ASN A 215 0.59 18.00 -14.56
CA ASN A 215 2.05 18.12 -14.73
C ASN A 215 2.84 16.89 -14.22
N GLU A 216 2.52 16.39 -13.02
CA GLU A 216 3.21 15.24 -12.43
C GLU A 216 3.02 13.97 -13.27
N LEU A 217 1.77 13.70 -13.72
CA LEU A 217 1.45 12.54 -14.55
C LEU A 217 2.21 12.62 -15.88
N ARG A 218 2.19 13.79 -16.52
CA ARG A 218 2.89 14.03 -17.79
C ARG A 218 4.39 13.79 -17.68
N GLU A 219 5.03 14.23 -16.60
CA GLU A 219 6.45 13.97 -16.37
C GLU A 219 6.73 12.47 -16.21
N ARG A 220 5.92 11.78 -15.40
CA ARG A 220 6.07 10.32 -15.20
C ARG A 220 5.83 9.54 -16.50
N PHE A 221 4.83 9.94 -17.28
CA PHE A 221 4.54 9.37 -18.60
C PHE A 221 5.75 9.46 -19.53
N LYS A 222 6.34 10.66 -19.68
CA LYS A 222 7.58 10.86 -20.46
C LYS A 222 8.73 9.99 -19.96
N CYS A 223 8.89 9.86 -18.64
CA CYS A 223 9.91 8.99 -18.06
C CYS A 223 9.65 7.50 -18.32
N VAL A 224 8.40 7.05 -18.40
CA VAL A 224 8.06 5.67 -18.79
C VAL A 224 8.36 5.46 -20.27
N GLN A 225 7.89 6.37 -21.13
CA GLN A 225 8.13 6.35 -22.57
C GLN A 225 9.63 6.24 -22.92
N GLU A 226 10.48 7.10 -22.33
CA GLU A 226 11.92 7.03 -22.58
C GLU A 226 12.55 5.72 -22.07
N ARG A 227 12.08 5.20 -20.93
CA ARG A 227 12.56 3.91 -20.42
C ARG A 227 12.21 2.75 -21.34
N MET A 228 11.00 2.75 -21.91
CA MET A 228 10.57 1.73 -22.88
C MET A 228 11.40 1.81 -24.16
N ARG A 229 11.57 3.01 -24.71
CA ARG A 229 12.44 3.26 -25.87
C ARG A 229 13.88 2.76 -25.65
N LEU A 230 14.47 3.04 -24.49
CA LEU A 230 15.81 2.56 -24.14
C LEU A 230 15.86 1.04 -23.99
N SER A 231 14.83 0.43 -23.40
CA SER A 231 14.72 -1.02 -23.24
C SER A 231 14.66 -1.73 -24.59
N GLU A 232 13.93 -1.20 -25.57
CA GLU A 232 13.91 -1.74 -26.93
C GLU A 232 15.27 -1.67 -27.62
N VAL A 233 15.98 -0.55 -27.49
CA VAL A 233 17.32 -0.39 -28.07
C VAL A 233 18.26 -1.43 -27.46
N GLN A 234 18.15 -1.66 -26.15
CA GLN A 234 18.94 -2.68 -25.45
C GLN A 234 18.57 -4.09 -25.94
N ALA A 235 17.29 -4.42 -26.04
CA ALA A 235 16.82 -5.71 -26.57
C ALA A 235 17.29 -5.94 -28.01
N LYS A 236 17.25 -4.91 -28.87
CA LYS A 236 17.77 -4.96 -30.26
C LYS A 236 19.29 -5.21 -30.27
N ARG A 237 20.05 -4.59 -29.36
CA ARG A 237 21.50 -4.83 -29.21
C ARG A 237 21.79 -6.25 -28.75
N ASP A 238 21.05 -6.75 -27.77
CA ASP A 238 21.27 -8.09 -27.21
C ASP A 238 20.89 -9.18 -28.22
N ARG A 239 19.81 -8.99 -29.00
CA ARG A 239 19.49 -9.83 -30.17
C ARG A 239 20.62 -9.86 -31.20
N ARG A 240 21.20 -8.69 -31.55
CA ARG A 240 22.34 -8.63 -32.48
C ARG A 240 23.57 -9.34 -31.94
N LYS A 241 23.87 -9.21 -30.64
CA LYS A 241 24.98 -9.92 -30.00
C LYS A 241 24.75 -11.44 -29.99
N ALA A 242 23.54 -11.91 -29.70
CA ALA A 242 23.21 -13.33 -29.73
C ALA A 242 23.43 -13.95 -31.13
N VAL A 243 23.04 -13.23 -32.18
CA VAL A 243 23.30 -13.62 -33.58
C VAL A 243 24.79 -13.69 -33.88
N VAL A 244 25.58 -12.69 -33.44
CA VAL A 244 27.04 -12.66 -33.66
C VAL A 244 27.77 -13.77 -32.91
N LEU A 245 27.30 -14.13 -31.71
CA LEU A 245 27.91 -15.16 -30.87
C LEU A 245 27.49 -16.59 -31.26
N GLY A 246 26.64 -16.76 -32.27
CA GLY A 246 26.18 -18.08 -32.71
C GLY A 246 25.42 -18.84 -31.62
N VAL A 247 24.85 -18.14 -30.64
CA VAL A 247 24.05 -18.75 -29.59
C VAL A 247 22.68 -19.06 -30.20
N ASP A 248 22.45 -20.35 -30.46
CA ASP A 248 21.21 -20.86 -31.02
C ASP A 248 20.03 -20.40 -30.14
N SER A 249 19.13 -19.61 -30.73
CA SER A 249 18.06 -18.91 -30.02
C SER A 249 16.96 -19.85 -29.49
N SER A 250 17.08 -21.14 -29.79
CA SER A 250 16.18 -22.24 -29.40
C SER A 250 16.23 -22.60 -27.91
N GLN A 251 17.20 -22.06 -27.16
CA GLN A 251 17.33 -22.26 -25.70
C GLN A 251 17.25 -20.95 -24.91
N SER A 252 16.57 -19.93 -25.43
CA SER A 252 16.32 -18.70 -24.67
C SER A 252 15.28 -18.97 -23.57
N GLN A 253 15.72 -19.52 -22.44
CA GLN A 253 15.04 -19.31 -21.17
C GLN A 253 14.99 -17.79 -20.96
N VAL A 254 13.78 -17.24 -20.95
CA VAL A 254 13.53 -15.86 -20.51
C VAL A 254 14.22 -15.70 -19.16
N PRO A 255 15.20 -14.79 -19.00
CA PRO A 255 15.79 -14.58 -17.70
C PRO A 255 14.68 -14.05 -16.79
N VAL A 256 14.27 -14.88 -15.83
CA VAL A 256 13.50 -14.42 -14.68
C VAL A 256 14.36 -13.35 -14.03
N ILE A 257 13.91 -12.10 -14.15
CA ILE A 257 14.53 -10.97 -13.47
C ILE A 257 14.28 -11.20 -11.98
N LEU A 258 15.21 -11.90 -11.33
CA LEU A 258 15.31 -11.94 -9.88
C LEU A 258 15.66 -10.51 -9.46
N TYR A 259 14.64 -9.79 -8.98
CA TYR A 259 14.83 -8.52 -8.31
C TYR A 259 15.90 -8.73 -7.22
N PRO A 260 16.98 -7.92 -7.18
CA PRO A 260 17.88 -7.97 -6.05
C PRO A 260 17.08 -7.60 -4.81
N ALA A 261 17.02 -8.53 -3.85
CA ALA A 261 16.50 -8.25 -2.53
C ALA A 261 17.20 -6.99 -2.01
N ARG A 262 16.46 -5.88 -1.92
CA ARG A 262 16.98 -4.65 -1.34
C ARG A 262 17.29 -4.95 0.12
N HIS A 263 18.58 -5.10 0.42
CA HIS A 263 19.08 -4.97 1.77
C HIS A 263 18.64 -3.59 2.30
N SER A 264 17.70 -3.62 3.22
CA SER A 264 17.28 -2.50 4.04
C SER A 264 18.45 -2.09 4.94
N HIS A 265 19.34 -1.25 4.43
CA HIS A 265 20.25 -0.48 5.27
C HIS A 265 19.45 0.59 6.01
N ALA A 266 19.03 0.24 7.23
CA ALA A 266 18.63 1.19 8.23
C ALA A 266 19.80 2.16 8.49
N ARG A 267 19.73 3.37 7.93
CA ARG A 267 20.58 4.48 8.37
C ARG A 267 20.09 4.93 9.74
N ARG A 268 20.83 4.52 10.76
CA ARG A 268 20.77 5.05 12.13
C ARG A 268 21.15 6.53 12.07
N VAL A 269 20.17 7.42 12.15
CA VAL A 269 20.39 8.85 12.35
C VAL A 269 20.87 9.03 13.80
N GLN A 270 22.14 9.41 13.99
CA GLN A 270 22.61 9.89 15.27
C GLN A 270 22.15 11.34 15.47
N PRO A 271 21.61 11.71 16.64
CA PRO A 271 21.35 13.11 16.96
C PRO A 271 22.67 13.84 17.19
N ARG A 272 22.92 14.89 16.40
CA ARG A 272 23.95 15.88 16.73
C ARG A 272 23.41 16.77 17.85
N LEU A 273 24.06 16.68 19.02
CA LEU A 273 23.98 17.70 20.06
C LEU A 273 24.49 19.03 19.48
N VAL A 274 23.61 20.01 19.38
CA VAL A 274 23.98 21.41 19.15
C VAL A 274 24.12 22.04 20.52
N ASN A 275 25.36 22.23 20.97
CA ASN A 275 25.66 23.15 22.05
C ASN A 275 25.44 24.56 21.51
N THR A 276 24.47 25.28 22.06
CA THR A 276 24.39 26.73 21.97
C THR A 276 24.95 27.30 23.28
N LEU A 277 26.14 27.89 23.16
CA LEU A 277 26.60 28.95 24.04
C LEU A 277 26.05 30.26 23.49
N GLU A 278 25.67 31.14 24.43
CA GLU A 278 25.02 32.46 24.30
C GLU A 278 23.49 32.47 24.30
#